data_AF-A0A061P879-F1
#
_entry.id   AF-A0A061P879-F1
#
_cell.length_a   1.000
_cell.length_b   1.000
_cell.length_c   1.000
_cell.angle_alpha   90.00
_cell.angle_beta   90.00
_cell.angle_gamma   90.00
#
_symmetry.space_group_name_H-M   'P 1'
#
loop_
_entity.id
_entity.type
_entity.pdbx_description
1 polymer ?
#
loop_
_entity_poly.entity_id
_entity_poly.type
_entity_poly.pdbx_seq_one_letter_code
_entity_poly.pdbx_strand_id
1 'polypeptide(L)'
;MKYFEFFAPFYALIKAPTKNKAMSIYKKRVWENGPEDWRECSRDYALMRFAMDHHPATTDIPVTLNEFTDTDADVLIVTCQPANLKNAN
;
A
#
# COMPACT_ATOMS: atom_id res chain seq x y z
N MET A 1 -4.12 -9.46 -11.26
CA MET A 1 -3.83 -9.04 -9.87
C MET A 1 -4.92 -8.13 -9.36
N LYS A 2 -5.11 -8.07 -8.04
CA LYS A 2 -6.01 -7.16 -7.34
C LYS A 2 -5.21 -6.29 -6.37
N TYR A 3 -5.82 -5.18 -5.95
CA TYR A 3 -5.19 -4.20 -5.08
C TYR A 3 -6.07 -3.97 -3.86
N PHE A 4 -5.46 -3.95 -2.69
CA PHE A 4 -6.15 -3.87 -1.41
C PHE A 4 -5.56 -2.75 -0.58
N GLU A 5 -6.40 -1.81 -0.17
CA GLU A 5 -6.04 -0.80 0.84
C GLU A 5 -6.45 -1.30 2.21
N PHE A 6 -5.55 -1.15 3.17
CA PHE A 6 -5.76 -1.36 4.58
C PHE A 6 -5.59 -0.03 5.29
N PHE A 7 -6.49 0.31 6.22
CA PHE A 7 -6.53 1.65 6.81
C PHE A 7 -6.04 1.71 8.25
N ALA A 8 -6.21 0.63 9.02
CA ALA A 8 -5.91 0.59 10.44
C ALA A 8 -5.20 -0.71 10.84
N PRO A 9 -4.29 -0.69 11.83
CA PRO A 9 -3.74 0.51 12.48
C PRO A 9 -2.68 1.25 11.64
N PHE A 10 -2.21 0.64 10.55
CA PHE A 10 -1.30 1.25 9.60
C PHE A 10 -1.94 1.26 8.22
N TYR A 11 -1.74 2.35 7.49
CA TYR A 11 -2.16 2.37 6.10
C TYR A 11 -1.20 1.53 5.27
N ALA A 12 -1.73 0.61 4.47
CA ALA A 12 -0.95 -0.16 3.51
C ALA A 12 -1.71 -0.38 2.21
N LEU A 13 -0.99 -0.33 1.09
CA LEU A 13 -1.48 -0.72 -0.22
C LEU A 13 -0.79 -2.02 -0.64
N ILE A 14 -1.57 -3.08 -0.87
CA ILE A 14 -1.05 -4.42 -1.13
C ILE A 14 -1.57 -4.94 -2.47
N LYS A 15 -0.66 -5.49 -3.27
CA LYS A 15 -0.95 -6.21 -4.52
C LYS A 15 -1.01 -7.71 -4.24
N ALA A 16 -2.13 -8.35 -4.57
CA ALA A 16 -2.30 -9.78 -4.35
C ALA A 16 -3.34 -10.42 -5.29
N PRO A 17 -3.30 -11.75 -5.51
CA PRO A 17 -4.29 -12.44 -6.33
C PRO A 17 -5.67 -12.53 -5.64
N THR A 18 -5.70 -12.58 -4.31
CA THR A 18 -6.93 -12.75 -3.52
C THR A 18 -6.86 -11.93 -2.23
N LYS A 19 -8.03 -11.62 -1.66
CA LYS A 19 -8.16 -11.01 -0.34
C LYS A 19 -7.40 -11.78 0.74
N ASN A 20 -7.52 -13.11 0.76
CA ASN A 20 -6.87 -13.94 1.77
C ASN A 20 -5.35 -13.83 1.70
N LYS A 21 -4.79 -13.76 0.49
CA LYS A 21 -3.36 -13.54 0.29
C LYS A 21 -2.94 -12.13 0.72
N ALA A 22 -3.73 -11.10 0.39
CA ALA A 22 -3.47 -9.73 0.82
C ALA A 22 -3.45 -9.60 2.35
N MET A 23 -4.42 -10.21 3.03
CA MET A 23 -4.52 -10.28 4.49
C MET A 23 -3.31 -10.97 5.11
N SER A 24 -2.86 -12.08 4.52
CA SER A 24 -1.66 -12.79 4.96
C SER A 24 -0.40 -11.94 4.80
N ILE A 25 -0.26 -11.18 3.71
CA ILE A 25 0.86 -10.26 3.48
C ILE A 25 0.83 -9.13 4.52
N TYR A 26 -0.32 -8.50 4.74
CA TYR A 26 -0.48 -7.44 5.73
C TYR A 26 -0.07 -7.92 7.13
N LYS A 27 -0.60 -9.07 7.57
CA LYS A 27 -0.26 -9.63 8.89
C LYS A 27 1.23 -9.94 9.04
N LYS A 28 1.86 -10.45 7.98
CA LYS A 28 3.28 -10.83 8.00
C LYS A 28 4.23 -9.64 7.93
N ARG A 29 3.88 -8.58 7.21
CA ARG A 29 4.82 -7.49 6.86
C ARG A 29 4.46 -6.13 7.44
N VAL A 30 3.22 -5.91 7.87
CA VAL A 30 2.75 -4.62 8.35
C VAL A 30 2.37 -4.71 9.83
N TRP A 31 1.40 -5.55 10.18
CA TRP A 31 0.91 -5.65 11.56
C TRP A 31 0.23 -6.99 11.87
N GLU A 32 0.77 -7.73 12.84
CA GLU A 32 0.39 -9.12 13.16
C GLU A 32 -1.08 -9.28 13.58
N ASN A 33 -1.63 -8.33 14.36
CA ASN A 33 -3.02 -8.39 14.82
C ASN A 33 -4.04 -8.21 13.68
N GLY A 34 -3.54 -7.90 12.47
CA GLY A 34 -4.34 -7.72 11.27
C GLY A 34 -5.09 -6.40 11.25
N PRO A 35 -5.62 -6.03 10.08
CA PRO A 35 -6.44 -4.85 9.88
C PRO A 35 -7.93 -5.18 10.04
N GLU A 36 -8.66 -4.30 10.72
CA GLU A 36 -10.12 -4.40 10.84
C GLU A 36 -10.84 -3.79 9.63
N ASP A 37 -10.22 -2.78 9.00
CA ASP A 37 -10.80 -2.03 7.90
C ASP A 37 -9.91 -2.09 6.64
N TRP A 38 -10.51 -2.53 5.54
CA TRP A 38 -9.85 -2.68 4.25
C TRP A 38 -10.86 -2.64 3.09
N ARG A 39 -10.36 -2.34 1.88
CA ARG A 39 -11.15 -2.41 0.64
C ARG A 39 -10.33 -2.90 -0.55
N GLU A 40 -11.01 -3.54 -1.50
CA GLU A 40 -10.46 -3.77 -2.83
C GLU A 40 -10.57 -2.45 -3.64
N CYS A 41 -9.52 -2.08 -4.36
CA CYS A 41 -9.48 -0.87 -5.19
C CYS A 41 -9.06 -1.18 -6.63
N SER A 42 -9.33 -0.24 -7.53
CA SER A 42 -8.93 -0.39 -8.93
C SER A 42 -7.42 -0.25 -9.09
N ARG A 43 -6.88 -0.85 -10.16
CA ARG A 43 -5.47 -0.72 -10.52
C ARG A 43 -5.05 0.74 -10.68
N ASP A 44 -5.84 1.51 -11.40
CA ASP A 44 -5.47 2.89 -11.75
C ASP A 44 -5.45 3.77 -10.49
N TYR A 45 -6.38 3.54 -9.56
CA TYR A 45 -6.35 4.17 -8.24
C TYR A 45 -5.09 3.77 -7.45
N ALA A 46 -4.75 2.48 -7.41
CA ALA A 46 -3.55 2.00 -6.73
C ALA A 46 -2.26 2.58 -7.33
N LEU A 47 -2.19 2.70 -8.66
CA LEU A 47 -1.07 3.30 -9.36
C LEU A 47 -0.94 4.79 -9.02
N MET A 48 -2.05 5.53 -9.02
CA MET A 48 -2.04 6.94 -8.61
C MET A 48 -1.54 7.09 -7.16
N ARG A 49 -2.02 6.26 -6.23
CA ARG A 49 -1.56 6.30 -4.82
C ARG A 49 -0.07 5.98 -4.70
N PHE A 50 0.39 4.94 -5.40
CA PHE A 50 1.80 4.55 -5.42
C PHE A 50 2.70 5.65 -5.98
N ALA A 51 2.30 6.24 -7.12
CA ALA A 51 3.03 7.35 -7.74
C ALA A 51 3.03 8.63 -6.89
N MET A 52 1.99 8.90 -6.10
CA MET A 52 1.94 10.05 -5.19
C MET A 52 2.84 9.89 -3.97
N ASP A 53 3.05 8.65 -3.50
CA ASP A 53 3.96 8.34 -2.39
C ASP A 53 5.43 8.48 -2.81
N HIS A 54 5.71 8.31 -4.11
CA HIS A 54 7.03 8.50 -4.71
C HIS A 54 7.20 9.95 -5.18
N HIS A 55 8.31 10.61 -4.85
CA HIS A 55 8.51 11.99 -5.31
C HIS A 55 8.95 12.01 -6.79
N PRO A 56 8.21 12.66 -7.70
CA PRO A 56 8.51 12.63 -9.14
C PRO A 56 9.87 13.24 -9.54
N ALA A 57 10.52 14.01 -8.65
CA ALA A 57 11.85 14.54 -8.87
C ALA A 57 12.97 13.50 -8.61
N THR A 58 12.66 12.44 -7.87
CA THR A 58 13.63 11.43 -7.43
C THR A 58 13.33 10.03 -7.97
N THR A 59 12.24 9.87 -8.72
CA THR A 59 11.74 8.54 -9.10
C THR A 59 11.61 8.42 -10.61
N ASP A 60 12.27 7.41 -11.17
CA ASP A 60 12.25 7.07 -12.59
C ASP A 60 10.95 6.31 -12.94
N ILE A 61 10.16 6.82 -13.88
CA ILE A 61 8.83 6.30 -14.25
C ILE A 61 8.89 4.82 -14.66
N PRO A 62 9.79 4.39 -15.57
CA PRO A 62 10.05 2.99 -15.86
C PRO A 62 10.26 2.10 -14.61
N VAL A 63 11.00 2.58 -13.62
CA VAL A 63 11.27 1.83 -12.39
C VAL A 63 10.00 1.68 -11.56
N THR A 64 9.25 2.77 -11.36
CA THR A 64 7.94 2.75 -10.67
C THR A 64 6.96 1.80 -11.35
N LEU A 65 6.88 1.83 -12.68
CA LEU A 65 5.98 0.95 -13.42
C LEU A 65 6.42 -0.51 -13.32
N ASN A 66 7.72 -0.80 -13.33
CA ASN A 66 8.22 -2.16 -13.14
C ASN A 66 7.87 -2.70 -11.75
N GLU A 67 8.14 -1.94 -10.68
CA GLU A 67 7.78 -2.33 -9.30
C GLU A 67 6.28 -2.55 -9.14
N PHE A 68 5.47 -1.66 -9.73
CA PHE A 68 4.02 -1.78 -9.68
C PHE A 68 3.49 -3.00 -10.46
N THR A 69 4.05 -3.27 -11.65
CA THR A 69 3.59 -4.34 -12.56
C THR A 69 4.16 -5.72 -12.26
N ASP A 70 5.14 -5.83 -11.35
CA ASP A 70 5.69 -7.10 -10.90
C ASP A 70 4.56 -8.10 -10.57
N THR A 71 4.70 -9.35 -10.98
CA THR A 71 3.69 -10.38 -10.73
C THR A 71 3.72 -10.91 -9.30
N ASP A 72 4.81 -10.66 -8.57
CA ASP A 72 4.94 -11.11 -7.19
C ASP A 72 4.04 -10.30 -6.24
N ALA A 73 3.49 -11.00 -5.25
CA ALA A 73 2.57 -10.40 -4.29
C ALA A 73 3.36 -9.60 -3.26
N ASP A 74 3.14 -8.29 -3.22
CA ASP A 74 3.99 -7.38 -2.46
C ASP A 74 3.21 -6.22 -1.81
N VAL A 75 3.88 -5.57 -0.86
CA VAL A 75 3.43 -4.35 -0.20
C VAL A 75 3.96 -3.15 -0.99
N LEU A 76 3.06 -2.41 -1.61
CA LEU A 76 3.39 -1.26 -2.46
C LEU A 76 3.63 0.01 -1.64
N ILE A 77 2.83 0.22 -0.59
CA ILE A 77 2.95 1.38 0.29
C ILE A 77 2.74 0.91 1.72
N VAL A 78 3.55 1.42 2.65
CA VAL A 78 3.27 1.38 4.09
C VAL A 78 3.52 2.76 4.65
N THR A 79 2.51 3.36 5.27
CA THR A 79 2.71 4.61 6.01
C THR A 79 2.36 4.38 7.47
N CYS A 80 3.33 4.57 8.36
CA CYS A 80 3.02 4.91 9.74
C CYS A 80 2.42 6.30 9.72
N GLN A 81 1.11 6.45 9.92
CA GLN A 81 0.63 7.73 10.41
C GLN A 81 1.33 7.96 11.76
N PRO A 82 2.14 9.03 11.94
CA PRO A 82 2.47 9.44 13.27
C PRO A 82 1.13 9.84 13.91
N ALA A 83 0.69 9.05 14.89
CA ALA A 83 -0.39 9.49 15.75
C ALA A 83 0.05 10.84 16.36
N ASN A 84 -0.63 11.91 15.97
CA ASN A 84 -0.48 13.28 16.46
C ASN A 84 0.76 14.08 15.99
N LEU A 85 0.67 14.67 14.80
CA LEU A 85 1.14 16.06 14.60
C LEU A 85 -0.08 17.00 14.69
N LYS A 86 -0.77 16.97 15.84
CA LYS A 86 -1.53 18.14 16.30
C LYS A 86 -0.59 18.91 17.21
N ASN A 87 -0.18 20.09 16.74
CA ASN A 87 0.33 21.27 17.46
C ASN A 87 1.53 21.87 16.72
N ALA A 88 1.24 22.50 15.58
CA ALA A 88 1.99 23.67 15.15
C ALA A 88 1.02 24.86 15.26
N ASN A 89 1.10 25.54 16.40
CA ASN A 89 0.72 26.93 16.60
C ASN A 89 1.72 27.51 17.60
#